data_AF-A0A139SUP6-F1
#
_entry.id   AF-A0A139SUP6-F1
#
_cell.length_a   1.000
_cell.length_b   1.000
_cell.length_c   1.000
_cell.angle_alpha   90.00
_cell.angle_beta   90.00
_cell.angle_gamma   90.00
#
_symmetry.space_group_name_H-M   'P 1'
#
loop_
_entity.id
_entity.type
_entity.pdbx_description
1 polymer ?
#
loop_
_entity_poly.entity_id
_entity_poly.type
_entity_poly.pdbx_seq_one_letter_code
_entity_poly.pdbx_strand_id
1 'polypeptide(L)'
;MKYLHQLGCAASLLIALILPVSAAANPNESTDEIGIRQIMMSTWDTPQTRLEVGPVVIKDKWAVAGWIQGQRGGRALLTRNVHGQWQVSVCGGDGLKEANTLVMTGMPFDAAQDLAQQVEKAEAAIPAERLALFATFEGMLRMEGMHSHPPQTAPNVHRH
;
A
#
# COMPACT_ATOMS: atom_id res chain seq x y z
N MET A 1 -30.62 22.14 -63.75
CA MET A 1 -29.90 22.63 -62.55
C MET A 1 -29.11 21.45 -62.00
N LYS A 2 -27.94 21.12 -62.55
CA LYS A 2 -26.58 21.57 -62.15
C LYS A 2 -26.33 21.49 -60.63
N TYR A 3 -25.70 20.37 -60.25
CA TYR A 3 -24.65 20.20 -59.23
C TYR A 3 -24.01 21.50 -58.70
N LEU A 4 -23.77 21.60 -57.38
CA LEU A 4 -22.42 21.73 -56.78
C LEU A 4 -22.47 21.95 -55.25
N HIS A 5 -21.61 21.20 -54.57
CA HIS A 5 -20.89 21.52 -53.32
C HIS A 5 -21.67 21.60 -51.99
N GLN A 6 -21.42 20.63 -51.10
CA GLN A 6 -20.51 20.89 -49.98
C GLN A 6 -19.75 19.62 -49.53
N LEU A 7 -18.42 19.74 -49.62
CA LEU A 7 -17.37 18.91 -49.05
C LEU A 7 -17.24 19.17 -47.54
N GLY A 8 -16.78 18.16 -46.80
CA GLY A 8 -16.07 18.31 -45.53
C GLY A 8 -17.00 18.27 -44.30
N CYS A 9 -16.79 17.48 -43.26
CA CYS A 9 -15.62 16.78 -42.78
C CYS A 9 -16.10 15.47 -42.13
N ALA A 10 -15.49 14.35 -42.51
CA ALA A 10 -15.57 13.14 -41.72
C ALA A 10 -14.78 13.39 -40.43
N ALA A 11 -15.44 13.92 -39.41
CA ALA A 11 -14.92 13.92 -38.06
C ALA A 11 -15.09 12.50 -37.51
N SER A 12 -14.14 11.63 -37.83
CA SER A 12 -13.97 10.34 -37.17
C SER A 12 -13.67 10.61 -35.69
N LEU A 13 -14.71 10.60 -34.86
CA LEU A 13 -14.58 10.54 -33.41
C LEU A 13 -14.04 9.13 -33.07
N LEU A 14 -12.72 9.00 -33.05
CA LEU A 14 -12.06 7.89 -32.36
C LEU A 14 -12.27 8.12 -30.86
N ILE A 15 -13.37 7.57 -30.33
CA ILE A 15 -13.56 7.40 -28.90
C ILE A 15 -12.51 6.38 -28.46
N ALA A 16 -11.37 6.87 -27.95
CA ALA A 16 -10.42 6.05 -27.23
C ALA A 16 -11.12 5.56 -25.97
N LEU A 17 -11.66 4.34 -26.03
CA LEU A 17 -12.22 3.64 -24.90
C LEU A 17 -11.06 3.33 -23.95
N ILE A 18 -10.80 4.24 -22.99
CA ILE A 18 -9.88 3.98 -21.88
C ILE A 18 -10.56 2.89 -21.06
N LEU A 19 -10.19 1.63 -21.30
CA LEU A 19 -10.61 0.52 -20.47
C LEU A 19 -10.08 0.78 -19.06
N PRO A 20 -10.94 0.89 -18.03
CA PRO A 20 -10.44 0.87 -16.67
C PRO A 20 -9.82 -0.51 -16.48
N VAL A 21 -8.49 -0.55 -16.27
CA VAL A 21 -7.83 -1.72 -15.70
C VAL A 21 -8.51 -1.97 -14.37
N SER A 22 -9.42 -2.94 -14.35
CA SER A 22 -10.05 -3.41 -13.13
C SER A 22 -8.95 -4.05 -12.29
N ALA A 23 -8.66 -3.45 -11.13
CA ALA A 23 -7.89 -4.11 -10.09
C ALA A 23 -8.52 -5.48 -9.86
N ALA A 24 -7.74 -6.56 -10.08
CA ALA A 24 -8.22 -7.92 -9.92
C ALA A 24 -8.64 -8.14 -8.46
N ALA A 25 -9.94 -8.11 -8.20
CA ALA A 25 -10.50 -8.54 -6.93
C ALA A 25 -10.44 -10.07 -6.89
N ASN A 26 -9.79 -10.63 -5.86
CA ASN A 26 -9.76 -12.07 -5.67
C ASN A 26 -11.12 -12.50 -5.08
N PRO A 27 -11.90 -13.37 -5.73
CA PRO A 27 -13.23 -13.75 -5.26
C PRO A 27 -13.23 -14.54 -3.93
N ASN A 28 -12.05 -14.93 -3.43
CA ASN A 28 -11.83 -15.59 -2.14
C ASN A 28 -11.19 -14.68 -1.07
N GLU A 29 -11.23 -13.36 -1.25
CA GLU A 29 -10.65 -12.41 -0.30
C GLU A 29 -11.45 -12.39 1.01
N SER A 30 -10.76 -12.56 2.15
CA SER A 30 -11.35 -12.48 3.49
C SER A 30 -11.80 -11.05 3.83
N THR A 31 -12.69 -10.92 4.81
CA THR A 31 -13.14 -9.60 5.32
C THR A 31 -11.97 -8.72 5.76
N ASP A 32 -10.91 -9.33 6.31
CA ASP A 32 -9.73 -8.58 6.74
C ASP A 32 -8.88 -8.09 5.59
N GLU A 33 -8.67 -8.92 4.56
CA GLU A 33 -7.96 -8.50 3.35
C GLU A 33 -8.71 -7.37 2.63
N ILE A 34 -10.04 -7.46 2.55
CA ILE A 34 -10.90 -6.38 2.04
C ILE A 34 -10.70 -5.12 2.89
N GLY A 35 -10.75 -5.22 4.22
CA GLY A 35 -10.60 -4.09 5.14
C GLY A 35 -9.23 -3.40 5.01
N ILE A 36 -8.16 -4.19 4.94
CA ILE A 36 -6.78 -3.71 4.73
C ILE A 36 -6.67 -2.97 3.41
N ARG A 37 -7.17 -3.57 2.32
CA ARG A 37 -7.18 -2.95 0.99
C ARG A 37 -7.94 -1.63 0.99
N GLN A 38 -9.12 -1.59 1.60
CA GLN A 38 -9.93 -0.37 1.70
C GLN A 38 -9.20 0.75 2.45
N ILE A 39 -8.53 0.44 3.57
CA ILE A 39 -7.77 1.43 4.32
C ILE A 39 -6.57 1.95 3.54
N MET A 40 -5.83 1.06 2.86
CA MET A 40 -4.69 1.48 2.03
C MET A 40 -5.15 2.37 0.86
N MET A 41 -6.22 1.97 0.17
CA MET A 41 -6.79 2.76 -0.91
C MET A 41 -7.33 4.10 -0.43
N SER A 42 -8.05 4.16 0.69
CA SER A 42 -8.55 5.43 1.24
C SER A 42 -7.43 6.37 1.70
N THR A 43 -6.26 5.82 2.05
CA THR A 43 -5.12 6.60 2.54
C THR A 43 -4.22 7.12 1.41
N TRP A 44 -3.98 6.33 0.36
CA TRP A 44 -2.93 6.62 -0.64
C TRP A 44 -3.35 6.57 -2.12
N ASP A 45 -4.59 6.16 -2.44
CA ASP A 45 -5.04 6.09 -3.83
C ASP A 45 -5.13 7.48 -4.48
N THR A 46 -4.81 7.55 -5.77
CA THR A 46 -4.93 8.78 -6.56
C THR A 46 -5.64 8.50 -7.89
N PRO A 47 -6.42 9.45 -8.44
CA PRO A 47 -7.13 9.23 -9.70
C PRO A 47 -6.21 9.13 -10.91
N GLN A 48 -5.02 9.75 -10.87
CA GLN A 48 -4.03 9.69 -11.95
C GLN A 48 -3.30 8.34 -11.98
N THR A 49 -3.08 7.75 -10.80
CA THR A 49 -2.37 6.47 -10.70
C THR A 49 -3.02 5.67 -9.58
N ARG A 50 -3.86 4.72 -9.96
CA ARG A 50 -4.61 3.90 -9.01
C ARG A 50 -3.65 3.04 -8.19
N LEU A 51 -3.93 2.94 -6.90
CA LEU A 51 -3.18 2.08 -5.97
C LEU A 51 -3.61 0.62 -6.18
N GLU A 52 -2.65 -0.21 -6.55
CA GLU A 52 -2.79 -1.66 -6.55
C GLU A 52 -2.28 -2.20 -5.22
N VAL A 53 -3.11 -2.96 -4.51
CA VAL A 53 -2.74 -3.59 -3.23
C VAL A 53 -2.67 -5.11 -3.43
N GLY A 54 -1.66 -5.75 -2.87
CA GLY A 54 -1.46 -7.18 -2.95
C GLY A 54 0.03 -7.52 -3.13
N PRO A 55 0.49 -8.66 -2.58
CA PRO A 55 -0.28 -9.64 -1.80
C PRO A 55 -0.56 -9.09 -0.39
N VAL A 56 -1.64 -9.57 0.25
CA VAL A 56 -1.93 -9.27 1.66
C VAL A 56 -1.72 -10.56 2.45
N VAL A 57 -0.87 -10.51 3.46
CA VAL A 57 -0.57 -11.65 4.33
C VAL A 57 -0.86 -11.26 5.76
N ILE A 58 -1.68 -12.06 6.45
CA ILE A 58 -2.18 -11.77 7.79
C ILE A 58 -1.67 -12.82 8.78
N LYS A 59 -1.14 -12.37 9.91
CA LYS A 59 -0.79 -13.19 11.08
C LYS A 59 -1.35 -12.52 12.33
N ASP A 60 -2.41 -13.10 12.88
CA ASP A 60 -3.11 -12.61 14.08
C ASP A 60 -3.55 -11.13 13.95
N LYS A 61 -2.87 -10.23 14.66
CA LYS A 61 -3.13 -8.78 14.65
C LYS A 61 -2.18 -7.99 13.77
N TRP A 62 -1.32 -8.67 13.01
CA TRP A 62 -0.37 -8.06 12.09
C TRP A 62 -0.66 -8.49 10.65
N ALA A 63 -0.36 -7.61 9.70
CA ALA A 63 -0.43 -7.95 8.30
C ALA A 63 0.64 -7.21 7.50
N VAL A 64 1.15 -7.83 6.44
CA VAL A 64 1.98 -7.16 5.44
C VAL A 64 1.22 -7.13 4.14
N ALA A 65 1.10 -5.94 3.55
CA ALA A 65 0.47 -5.74 2.26
C ALA A 65 1.46 -5.09 1.28
N GLY A 66 1.69 -5.74 0.14
CA GLY A 66 2.37 -5.12 -0.99
C GLY A 66 1.49 -4.05 -1.63
N TRP A 67 2.10 -3.00 -2.18
CA TRP A 67 1.38 -2.01 -2.96
C TRP A 67 2.22 -1.47 -4.11
N ILE A 68 1.54 -1.06 -5.19
CA ILE A 68 2.13 -0.44 -6.37
C ILE A 68 1.25 0.72 -6.81
N GLN A 69 1.88 1.83 -7.14
CA GLN A 69 1.25 2.98 -7.75
C GLN A 69 2.17 3.51 -8.85
N GLY A 70 1.86 3.14 -10.10
CA GLY A 70 2.60 3.56 -11.28
C GLY A 70 3.95 2.86 -11.36
N GLN A 71 5.04 3.60 -11.11
CA GLN A 71 6.41 3.06 -11.12
C GLN A 71 7.01 2.97 -9.72
N ARG A 72 6.18 3.17 -8.68
CA ARG A 72 6.57 3.09 -7.28
C ARG A 72 5.82 1.95 -6.63
N GLY A 73 6.46 1.29 -5.68
CA GLY A 73 5.83 0.28 -4.86
C GLY A 73 6.54 0.11 -3.54
N GLY A 74 5.95 -0.67 -2.66
CA GLY A 74 6.49 -0.95 -1.35
C GLY A 74 5.66 -1.99 -0.62
N ARG A 75 5.95 -2.11 0.67
CA ARG A 75 5.22 -2.94 1.62
C ARG A 75 4.71 -2.05 2.74
N ALA A 76 3.52 -2.37 3.23
CA ALA A 76 2.94 -1.73 4.41
C ALA A 76 2.73 -2.81 5.47
N LEU A 77 3.27 -2.60 6.66
CA LEU A 77 2.90 -3.33 7.86
C LEU A 77 1.66 -2.67 8.44
N LEU A 78 0.62 -3.46 8.62
CA LEU A 78 -0.61 -3.08 9.31
C LEU A 78 -0.69 -3.80 10.65
N THR A 79 -1.29 -3.13 11.62
CA THR A 79 -1.60 -3.70 12.94
C THR A 79 -3.05 -3.45 13.29
N ARG A 80 -3.67 -4.33 14.07
CA ARG A 80 -4.96 -4.05 14.68
C ARG A 80 -4.79 -3.22 15.95
N ASN A 81 -5.62 -2.19 16.09
CA ASN A 81 -5.72 -1.41 17.32
C ASN A 81 -6.56 -2.15 18.39
N VAL A 82 -6.68 -1.55 19.57
CA VAL A 82 -7.46 -2.09 20.69
C VAL A 82 -8.96 -2.25 20.40
N HIS A 83 -9.47 -1.55 19.38
CA HIS A 83 -10.85 -1.67 18.89
C HIS A 83 -11.00 -2.70 17.76
N GLY A 84 -9.94 -3.44 17.43
CA GLY A 84 -9.93 -4.47 16.39
C GLY A 84 -9.83 -3.94 14.96
N GLN A 85 -9.65 -2.63 14.78
CA GLN A 85 -9.55 -2.00 13.47
C GLN A 85 -8.11 -2.03 12.96
N TRP A 86 -7.95 -2.31 11.67
CA TRP A 86 -6.66 -2.24 11.00
C TRP A 86 -6.17 -0.78 10.91
N GLN A 87 -4.87 -0.59 11.03
CA GLN A 87 -4.18 0.67 10.78
C GLN A 87 -2.82 0.40 10.16
N VAL A 88 -2.38 1.29 9.27
CA VAL A 88 -1.00 1.26 8.76
C VAL A 88 -0.06 1.66 9.90
N SER A 89 0.94 0.82 10.19
CA SER A 89 1.95 1.06 11.21
C SER A 89 3.28 1.50 10.61
N VAL A 90 3.76 0.81 9.56
CA VAL A 90 5.05 1.09 8.92
C VAL A 90 4.91 0.92 7.41
N CYS A 91 5.46 1.82 6.63
CA CYS A 91 5.69 1.64 5.20
C CYS A 91 7.18 1.43 4.96
N GLY A 92 7.55 0.43 4.17
CA GLY A 92 8.95 0.13 3.88
C GLY A 92 9.14 -0.67 2.61
N GLY A 93 10.39 -0.87 2.23
CA GLY A 93 10.78 -1.75 1.12
C GLY A 93 10.97 -3.20 1.58
N ASP A 94 12.11 -3.78 1.21
CA ASP A 94 12.42 -5.19 1.51
C ASP A 94 12.60 -5.49 3.00
N GLY A 95 12.88 -4.48 3.83
CA GLY A 95 13.01 -4.66 5.28
C GLY A 95 11.78 -5.31 5.93
N LEU A 96 10.57 -5.09 5.39
CA LEU A 96 9.34 -5.70 5.91
C LEU A 96 9.18 -7.20 5.57
N LYS A 97 10.15 -7.79 4.88
CA LYS A 97 10.27 -9.25 4.69
C LYS A 97 11.14 -9.91 5.76
N GLU A 98 11.88 -9.12 6.54
CA GLU A 98 12.83 -9.65 7.51
C GLU A 98 12.19 -9.77 8.89
N ALA A 99 12.24 -10.95 9.48
CA ALA A 99 11.72 -11.19 10.83
C ALA A 99 12.33 -10.22 11.86
N ASN A 100 13.63 -9.92 11.76
CA ASN A 100 14.30 -8.97 12.65
C ASN A 100 13.67 -7.57 12.60
N THR A 101 13.36 -7.08 11.41
CA THR A 101 12.70 -5.78 11.22
C THR A 101 11.27 -5.79 11.78
N LEU A 102 10.53 -6.88 11.58
CA LEU A 102 9.19 -7.04 12.14
C LEU A 102 9.22 -7.07 13.69
N VAL A 103 10.25 -7.67 14.30
CA VAL A 103 10.43 -7.64 15.76
C VAL A 103 10.62 -6.21 16.26
N MET A 104 11.33 -5.35 15.53
CA MET A 104 11.52 -3.94 15.89
C MET A 104 10.19 -3.15 15.95
N THR A 105 9.11 -3.67 15.38
CA THR A 105 7.78 -3.06 15.48
C THR A 105 7.01 -3.50 16.73
N GLY A 106 7.64 -4.26 17.63
CA GLY A 106 7.02 -4.82 18.83
C GLY A 106 6.33 -6.17 18.58
N MET A 107 6.64 -6.84 17.47
CA MET A 107 6.13 -8.18 17.17
C MET A 107 6.94 -9.24 17.94
N PRO A 108 6.29 -10.27 18.51
CA PRO A 108 6.98 -11.46 18.99
C PRO A 108 7.78 -12.15 17.86
N PHE A 109 8.94 -12.72 18.18
CA PHE A 109 9.85 -13.30 17.18
C PHE A 109 9.22 -14.45 16.38
N ASP A 110 8.45 -15.31 17.04
CA ASP A 110 7.73 -16.42 16.41
C ASP A 110 6.71 -15.91 15.37
N ALA A 111 5.89 -14.92 15.76
CA ALA A 111 4.94 -14.28 14.84
C ALA A 111 5.66 -13.57 13.68
N ALA A 112 6.81 -12.94 13.94
CA ALA A 112 7.62 -12.27 12.92
C ALA A 112 8.23 -13.24 11.92
N GLN A 113 8.73 -14.39 12.39
CA GLN A 113 9.27 -15.43 11.55
C GLN A 113 8.18 -16.04 10.66
N ASP A 114 7.03 -16.38 11.25
CA ASP A 114 5.89 -16.93 10.51
C ASP A 114 5.35 -15.95 9.47
N LEU A 115 5.25 -14.67 9.81
CA LEU A 115 4.75 -13.65 8.89
C LEU A 115 5.74 -13.43 7.73
N ALA A 116 7.04 -13.34 8.02
CA ALA A 116 8.09 -13.20 7.00
C ALA A 116 8.06 -14.37 5.99
N GLN A 117 7.97 -15.61 6.47
CA GLN A 117 7.90 -16.80 5.61
C GLN A 117 6.65 -16.81 4.73
N GLN A 118 5.51 -16.40 5.28
CA GLN A 118 4.26 -16.33 4.51
C GLN A 118 4.29 -15.21 3.46
N VAL A 119 4.91 -14.07 3.77
CA VAL A 119 5.14 -12.98 2.80
C VAL A 119 6.04 -13.47 1.67
N GLU A 120 7.16 -14.11 1.97
CA GLU A 120 8.06 -14.66 0.96
C GLU A 120 7.34 -15.67 0.05
N LYS A 121 6.55 -16.56 0.64
CA LYS A 121 5.74 -17.53 -0.11
C LYS A 121 4.69 -16.87 -1.00
N ALA A 122 4.00 -15.84 -0.51
CA ALA A 122 3.01 -15.11 -1.28
C ALA A 122 3.66 -14.33 -2.44
N GLU A 123 4.85 -13.78 -2.20
CA GLU A 123 5.63 -13.07 -3.21
C GLU A 123 6.24 -13.97 -4.27
N ALA A 124 6.55 -15.23 -3.95
CA ALA A 124 7.07 -16.19 -4.94
C ALA A 124 6.13 -16.44 -6.12
N ALA A 125 4.83 -16.15 -5.98
CA ALA A 125 3.84 -16.25 -7.05
C ALA A 125 3.76 -14.99 -7.94
N ILE A 126 4.53 -13.95 -7.64
CA ILE A 126 4.45 -12.65 -8.31
C ILE A 126 5.51 -12.54 -9.41
N PRO A 127 5.18 -11.99 -10.60
CA PRO A 127 6.15 -11.74 -11.64
C PRO A 127 7.32 -10.86 -11.15
N ALA A 128 8.55 -11.19 -11.55
CA ALA A 128 9.76 -10.52 -11.08
C ALA A 128 9.76 -8.99 -11.31
N GLU A 129 9.20 -8.53 -12.44
CA GLU A 129 9.05 -7.09 -12.74
C GLU A 129 8.20 -6.37 -11.70
N ARG A 130 7.14 -7.03 -11.21
CA ARG A 130 6.25 -6.49 -10.18
C ARG A 130 6.88 -6.54 -8.80
N LEU A 131 7.63 -7.61 -8.49
CA LEU A 131 8.40 -7.70 -7.24
C LEU A 131 9.47 -6.61 -7.14
N ALA A 132 10.14 -6.29 -8.25
CA ALA A 132 11.14 -5.22 -8.28
C ALA A 132 10.53 -3.86 -7.90
N LEU A 133 9.27 -3.60 -8.24
CA LEU A 133 8.57 -2.38 -7.82
C LEU A 133 8.40 -2.30 -6.30
N PHE A 134 8.19 -3.41 -5.59
CA PHE A 134 8.12 -3.40 -4.12
C PHE A 134 9.44 -3.02 -3.46
N ALA A 135 10.57 -3.27 -4.12
CA ALA A 135 11.90 -2.90 -3.62
C ALA A 135 12.26 -1.42 -3.89
N THR A 136 11.47 -0.70 -4.70
CA THR A 136 11.75 0.72 -5.03
C THR A 136 11.56 1.68 -3.84
N PHE A 137 10.89 1.24 -2.77
CA PHE A 137 10.81 2.01 -1.54
C PHE A 137 12.11 1.86 -0.74
N GLU A 138 13.04 2.80 -0.94
CA GLU A 138 14.27 2.89 -0.15
C GLU A 138 13.96 3.50 1.24
N GLY A 139 13.84 2.65 2.27
CA GLY A 139 13.75 3.07 3.67
C GLY A 139 12.60 2.42 4.46
N MET A 140 12.43 2.89 5.70
CA MET A 140 11.29 2.55 6.58
C MET A 140 10.72 3.84 7.16
N LEU A 141 9.45 4.12 6.88
CA LEU A 141 8.70 5.21 7.49
C LEU A 141 7.71 4.61 8.48
N ARG A 142 7.88 4.93 9.77
CA ARG A 142 6.86 4.63 10.76
C ARG A 142 5.75 5.66 10.62
N MET A 143 4.52 5.21 10.44
CA MET A 143 3.37 6.10 10.49
C MET A 143 3.10 6.36 11.98
N GLU A 144 3.54 7.51 12.49
CA GLU A 144 3.10 7.96 13.81
C GLU A 144 1.57 7.99 13.82
N GLY A 145 0.96 7.17 14.69
CA GLY A 145 -0.43 7.36 15.03
C GLY A 145 -0.59 8.78 15.59
N MET A 146 -1.61 9.50 15.11
CA MET A 146 -2.03 10.76 15.72
C MET A 146 -2.04 10.57 17.25
N HIS A 147 -1.40 11.49 17.99
CA HIS A 147 -1.17 11.57 19.45
C HIS A 147 0.26 11.28 19.93
N SER A 148 1.10 12.32 19.96
CA SER A 148 1.43 13.07 21.20
C SER A 148 2.58 14.05 20.94
N HIS A 149 2.29 15.35 20.86
CA HIS A 149 3.33 16.35 21.10
C HIS A 149 3.71 16.28 22.59
N PRO A 150 4.99 16.07 22.95
CA PRO A 150 5.40 16.24 24.34
C PRO A 150 5.19 17.71 24.75
N PRO A 151 4.76 18.00 25.99
CA PRO A 151 4.79 19.37 26.49
C PRO A 151 6.24 19.84 26.47
N GLN A 152 6.49 21.03 25.91
CA GLN A 152 7.79 21.68 25.99
C GLN A 152 8.08 22.04 27.45
N THR A 153 8.63 21.11 28.21
CA THR A 153 9.36 21.44 29.43
C THR A 153 10.70 22.03 29.01
N ALA A 154 10.78 23.35 28.96
CA ALA A 154 12.06 24.06 28.91
C ALA A 154 12.78 23.91 30.26
N PRO A 155 14.06 23.50 30.30
CA PRO A 155 14.86 23.50 31.51
C PRO A 155 15.72 24.78 31.65
N ASN A 156 16.02 25.12 32.91
CA ASN A 156 17.02 26.07 33.45
C ASN A 156 16.70 27.58 33.43
N VAL A 157 16.58 28.28 34.58
CA VAL A 157 17.52 28.62 35.70
C VAL A 157 18.37 29.87 35.44
N HIS A 158 18.01 30.97 36.12
CA HIS A 158 18.88 31.95 36.82
C HIS A 158 17.96 33.02 37.46
N ARG A 159 17.80 33.09 38.79
CA ARG A 159 18.65 33.78 39.79
C ARG A 159 18.98 35.24 39.42
N HIS A 160 18.20 36.19 39.96
CA HIS A 160 18.66 37.23 40.88
C HIS A 160 17.49 37.94 41.56
#